data_AF-A0A3N6N806-F1
#
_entry.id   AF-A0A3N6N806-F1
#
_cell.length_a   1.000
_cell.length_b   1.000
_cell.length_c   1.000
_cell.angle_alpha   90.00
_cell.angle_beta   90.00
_cell.angle_gamma   90.00
#
_symmetry.space_group_name_H-M   'P 1'
#
loop_
_entity.id
_entity.type
_entity.pdbx_description
1 polymer ?
#
loop_
_entity_poly.entity_id
_entity_poly.type
_entity_poly.pdbx_seq_one_letter_code
_entity_poly.pdbx_strand_id
1 'polypeptide(L)'
;MGTDENGDDRPNRHLPGVPESDDDEAVVVPDAGSAAPRSRDGTDHARDGAIRTDGADSSADAGDGCAPDACTCDEKSTAERGSKPVVTDGAGVANVDDGGELGDLEFTDPAENVSQDVYDDAPDTRVGVPEGVDLETPAYSIRSEMNDIETPDEKTWFHELDEAVIDEGRCIQCGTCVAACPSDSIGVGDDDLPKLVKMCTGCSMCWDFCPRGGLRYERQWKITGGEDNVKGAGDPITEFSAKVDDDWTDGAQDGGVVTGILATLLEEGEIDGALIATESDDEPWKAESFLATTEEELIENAGTVYNQTLALGNLDLKQWEHKLPEKEWDDISLALVGTPCEIEGIRALQDFEWDYQAHDEGIQAVEYTIALMCTKNFNYYSLIGEQLEEKRDIAPDEIGKMDVLHGKMMVYDHDGEMILEEDVENFHDAALKGCDECADFTGFCSDVTVGSVGSSDEYSSVILRTEQGVNAWELTEPKLDYHDLEDKSAVGKLQGWDKKKAFESLERPFDPDAPRFIDYTDHAENYGTALNPHDQGH
;
A
#
# COMPACT_ATOMS: atom_id res chain seq x y z
N MET A 1 44.48 4.87 -44.94
CA MET A 1 43.33 5.67 -45.41
C MET A 1 42.16 4.71 -45.51
N GLY A 2 41.28 4.73 -44.50
CA GLY A 2 39.94 4.10 -44.45
C GLY A 2 39.90 2.58 -44.58
N THR A 3 39.01 1.83 -43.92
CA THR A 3 37.87 2.13 -43.05
C THR A 3 37.38 0.78 -42.49
N ASP A 4 36.85 0.82 -41.26
CA ASP A 4 35.81 -0.03 -40.67
C ASP A 4 36.12 -1.51 -40.34
N GLU A 5 36.45 -1.74 -39.06
CA GLU A 5 36.25 -3.00 -38.34
C GLU A 5 35.30 -2.71 -37.17
N ASN A 6 34.14 -3.37 -37.14
CA ASN A 6 33.38 -3.75 -35.94
C ASN A 6 32.22 -4.67 -36.38
N GLY A 7 32.48 -5.97 -36.39
CA GLY A 7 31.46 -7.00 -36.42
C GLY A 7 31.31 -7.58 -35.02
N ASP A 8 30.17 -7.34 -34.38
CA ASP A 8 29.76 -7.99 -33.14
C ASP A 8 29.22 -9.38 -33.48
N ASP A 9 29.96 -10.41 -33.09
CA ASP A 9 29.64 -11.83 -33.34
C ASP A 9 29.38 -12.47 -31.96
N ARG A 10 28.15 -12.32 -31.43
CA ARG A 10 27.69 -13.08 -30.26
C ARG A 10 26.89 -14.30 -30.72
N PRO A 11 27.23 -15.52 -30.25
CA PRO A 11 26.56 -16.74 -30.69
C PRO A 11 25.16 -16.83 -30.09
N ASN A 12 24.19 -17.06 -30.98
CA ASN A 12 22.80 -17.40 -30.68
C ASN A 12 22.74 -18.62 -29.73
N ARG A 13 22.57 -18.38 -28.43
CA ARG A 13 22.37 -19.43 -27.43
C ARG A 13 20.88 -19.79 -27.43
N HIS A 14 20.61 -20.97 -27.95
CA HIS A 14 19.32 -21.65 -27.84
C HIS A 14 19.02 -21.91 -26.34
N LEU A 15 17.98 -21.28 -25.82
CA LEU A 15 17.50 -21.48 -24.45
C LEU A 15 16.92 -22.91 -24.29
N PRO A 16 17.06 -23.55 -23.12
CA PRO A 16 16.37 -24.80 -22.82
C PRO A 16 14.86 -24.56 -22.72
N GLY A 17 14.08 -25.25 -23.55
CA GLY A 17 12.62 -25.25 -23.49
C GLY A 17 12.10 -26.03 -22.28
N VAL A 18 10.90 -25.68 -21.85
CA VAL A 18 10.11 -26.41 -20.85
C VAL A 18 9.88 -27.85 -21.35
N PRO A 19 10.11 -28.90 -20.54
CA PRO A 19 9.77 -30.27 -20.91
C PRO A 19 8.26 -30.39 -21.16
N GLU A 20 7.88 -31.00 -22.29
CA GLU A 20 6.47 -31.35 -22.56
C GLU A 20 6.01 -32.37 -21.50
N SER A 21 4.96 -32.03 -20.75
CA SER A 21 4.26 -32.97 -19.88
C SER A 21 3.23 -33.74 -20.69
N ASP A 22 3.53 -34.99 -21.01
CA ASP A 22 2.55 -35.96 -21.48
C ASP A 22 1.63 -36.32 -20.31
N ASP A 23 0.44 -35.71 -20.21
CA ASP A 23 -0.77 -36.28 -19.59
C ASP A 23 -1.94 -35.27 -19.71
N ASP A 24 -2.54 -35.19 -20.90
CA ASP A 24 -3.81 -34.52 -21.18
C ASP A 24 -4.99 -35.38 -20.71
N GLU A 25 -5.16 -35.61 -19.40
CA GLU A 25 -6.48 -36.01 -18.88
C GLU A 25 -6.80 -35.29 -17.55
N ALA A 26 -7.89 -34.52 -17.60
CA ALA A 26 -8.68 -33.96 -16.51
C ALA A 26 -8.20 -32.68 -15.80
N VAL A 27 -8.10 -31.57 -16.53
CA VAL A 27 -8.70 -30.27 -16.15
C VAL A 27 -9.13 -29.59 -17.45
N VAL A 28 -10.40 -29.18 -17.55
CA VAL A 28 -10.89 -28.43 -18.73
C VAL A 28 -10.42 -26.99 -18.58
N VAL A 29 -9.46 -26.59 -19.42
CA VAL A 29 -8.92 -25.22 -19.48
C VAL A 29 -9.36 -24.61 -20.82
N PRO A 30 -10.06 -23.45 -20.85
CA PRO A 30 -10.51 -22.85 -22.09
C PRO A 30 -9.36 -22.22 -22.89
N ASP A 31 -9.52 -22.29 -24.21
CA ASP A 31 -8.56 -21.96 -25.26
C ASP A 31 -8.55 -20.43 -25.52
N ALA A 32 -7.36 -19.80 -25.48
CA ALA A 32 -7.21 -18.35 -25.63
C ALA A 32 -7.29 -17.94 -27.11
N GLY A 33 -8.46 -17.45 -27.53
CA GLY A 33 -8.63 -16.77 -28.80
C GLY A 33 -8.06 -15.35 -28.78
N SER A 34 -6.94 -15.15 -29.45
CA SER A 34 -6.32 -13.84 -29.68
C SER A 34 -7.05 -12.99 -30.73
N ALA A 35 -6.94 -11.67 -30.57
CA ALA A 35 -7.03 -10.57 -31.54
C ALA A 35 -8.23 -9.59 -31.42
N ALA A 36 -7.94 -8.35 -30.99
CA ALA A 36 -7.98 -7.14 -31.85
C ALA A 36 -7.54 -5.87 -31.09
N PRO A 37 -6.82 -4.92 -31.73
CA PRO A 37 -6.34 -3.70 -31.11
C PRO A 37 -7.45 -2.64 -31.08
N ARG A 38 -7.56 -1.85 -30.01
CA ARG A 38 -8.45 -0.67 -29.98
C ARG A 38 -7.77 0.52 -29.32
N SER A 39 -7.32 1.44 -30.18
CA SER A 39 -7.05 2.84 -29.85
C SER A 39 -8.28 3.50 -29.22
N ARG A 40 -8.12 4.18 -28.08
CA ARG A 40 -9.13 5.13 -27.57
C ARG A 40 -8.89 6.49 -28.20
N ASP A 41 -9.43 6.68 -29.41
CA ASP A 41 -9.76 8.01 -29.92
C ASP A 41 -11.15 8.38 -29.36
N GLY A 42 -11.20 9.42 -28.51
CA GLY A 42 -12.45 10.17 -28.25
C GLY A 42 -13.04 10.09 -26.85
N THR A 43 -12.39 10.71 -25.86
CA THR A 43 -13.08 11.34 -24.72
C THR A 43 -12.39 12.66 -24.33
N ASP A 44 -12.35 13.60 -25.27
CA ASP A 44 -12.21 15.03 -24.95
C ASP A 44 -13.59 15.57 -24.62
N HIS A 45 -13.73 16.21 -23.45
CA HIS A 45 -14.74 17.17 -22.96
C HIS A 45 -14.92 16.89 -21.44
N ALA A 46 -14.78 17.80 -20.49
CA ALA A 46 -14.58 19.24 -20.50
C ALA A 46 -14.27 19.65 -19.05
N ARG A 47 -13.32 20.57 -18.80
CA ARG A 47 -13.31 21.38 -17.59
C ARG A 47 -12.84 22.80 -17.90
N ASP A 48 -13.80 23.67 -18.17
CA ASP A 48 -13.63 25.11 -18.02
C ASP A 48 -14.95 25.72 -17.50
N GLY A 49 -14.92 26.35 -16.32
CA GLY A 49 -15.94 27.30 -15.85
C GLY A 49 -16.97 26.88 -14.78
N ALA A 50 -16.59 27.02 -13.50
CA ALA A 50 -17.28 27.69 -12.37
C ALA A 50 -18.78 27.51 -12.06
N ILE A 51 -19.12 27.19 -10.79
CA ILE A 51 -20.21 27.74 -9.92
C ILE A 51 -19.79 27.55 -8.44
N ARG A 52 -19.43 28.60 -7.67
CA ARG A 52 -20.23 29.41 -6.69
C ARG A 52 -20.96 28.64 -5.57
N THR A 53 -20.57 28.95 -4.33
CA THR A 53 -21.22 28.54 -3.07
C THR A 53 -21.92 29.74 -2.42
N ASP A 54 -23.24 29.64 -2.29
CA ASP A 54 -24.08 30.30 -1.27
C ASP A 54 -24.91 29.12 -0.70
N GLY A 55 -25.11 28.85 0.59
CA GLY A 55 -25.21 29.67 1.80
C GLY A 55 -26.45 29.14 2.56
N ALA A 56 -26.34 28.81 3.85
CA ALA A 56 -27.40 28.90 4.89
C ALA A 56 -27.10 28.00 6.09
N ASP A 57 -26.64 28.63 7.18
CA ASP A 57 -26.78 28.15 8.55
C ASP A 57 -28.21 28.39 9.07
N SER A 58 -28.69 27.48 9.92
CA SER A 58 -29.77 27.76 10.88
C SER A 58 -29.50 27.11 12.24
N SER A 59 -29.04 27.94 13.18
CA SER A 59 -29.40 28.05 14.61
C SER A 59 -29.87 26.80 15.40
N ALA A 60 -29.26 26.53 16.56
CA ALA A 60 -29.80 26.86 17.90
C ALA A 60 -29.06 26.16 19.07
N ASP A 61 -28.39 26.97 19.91
CA ASP A 61 -28.45 27.10 21.38
C ASP A 61 -28.42 25.90 22.36
N ALA A 62 -27.55 26.04 23.40
CA ALA A 62 -27.51 25.50 24.78
C ALA A 62 -26.12 24.90 25.13
N GLY A 63 -25.42 25.16 26.24
CA GLY A 63 -25.58 25.94 27.47
C GLY A 63 -24.58 25.42 28.54
N ASP A 64 -24.05 26.31 29.41
CA ASP A 64 -23.24 26.11 30.64
C ASP A 64 -21.92 25.30 30.55
N GLY A 65 -20.81 25.60 31.24
CA GLY A 65 -20.47 26.51 32.33
C GLY A 65 -19.29 25.89 33.10
N CYS A 66 -18.19 26.61 33.33
CA CYS A 66 -17.10 26.16 34.21
C CYS A 66 -16.60 27.30 35.11
N ALA A 67 -16.62 27.02 36.41
CA ALA A 67 -16.24 27.90 37.51
C ALA A 67 -14.74 27.79 37.86
N PRO A 68 -14.17 28.77 38.60
CA PRO A 68 -12.73 28.89 38.85
C PRO A 68 -12.34 28.32 40.22
N ASP A 69 -11.16 27.69 40.33
CA ASP A 69 -10.34 27.71 41.54
C ASP A 69 -9.04 26.92 41.33
N ALA A 70 -7.93 27.62 41.10
CA ALA A 70 -6.60 27.29 41.64
C ALA A 70 -5.51 28.16 40.99
N CYS A 71 -5.25 29.34 41.54
CA CYS A 71 -3.90 29.91 41.55
C CYS A 71 -3.75 30.80 42.77
N THR A 72 -3.16 30.25 43.83
CA THR A 72 -2.79 30.96 45.04
C THR A 72 -1.39 31.56 44.87
N CYS A 73 -1.25 32.87 45.11
CA CYS A 73 0.03 33.48 45.38
C CYS A 73 -0.05 34.26 46.70
N ASP A 74 0.67 33.74 47.68
CA ASP A 74 0.77 34.20 49.06
C ASP A 74 1.63 35.47 49.19
N GLU A 75 1.40 36.18 50.29
CA GLU A 75 1.85 37.54 50.58
C GLU A 75 3.38 37.70 50.78
N LYS A 76 3.94 38.87 50.41
CA LYS A 76 4.96 39.56 51.23
C LYS A 76 5.21 41.04 50.89
N SER A 77 4.86 41.87 51.88
CA SER A 77 5.54 43.08 52.39
C SER A 77 5.78 44.34 51.52
N THR A 78 5.22 45.43 52.05
CA THR A 78 5.40 46.87 51.82
C THR A 78 6.81 47.41 51.51
N ALA A 79 6.88 48.33 50.54
CA ALA A 79 7.71 49.53 50.60
C ALA A 79 7.14 50.64 49.69
N GLU A 80 6.80 51.80 50.28
CA GLU A 80 6.45 53.01 49.55
C GLU A 80 7.63 53.47 48.66
N ARG A 81 7.38 53.68 47.37
CA ARG A 81 8.20 54.57 46.52
C ARG A 81 7.35 55.18 45.41
N GLY A 82 7.08 56.47 45.59
CA GLY A 82 6.98 57.52 44.57
C GLY A 82 6.29 57.19 43.24
N SER A 83 5.14 57.82 43.04
CA SER A 83 4.48 58.00 41.75
C SER A 83 5.46 58.34 40.63
N LYS A 84 5.64 57.43 39.70
CA LYS A 84 6.03 57.73 38.32
C LYS A 84 4.89 57.27 37.42
N PRO A 85 4.42 58.10 36.48
CA PRO A 85 3.53 57.60 35.44
C PRO A 85 4.30 56.55 34.64
N VAL A 86 3.68 55.40 34.42
CA VAL A 86 4.12 54.44 33.42
C VAL A 86 3.90 55.15 32.09
N VAL A 87 4.99 55.55 31.45
CA VAL A 87 4.97 56.11 30.11
C VAL A 87 4.82 54.93 29.18
N THR A 88 3.64 54.80 28.56
CA THR A 88 3.42 53.88 27.45
C THR A 88 4.13 54.42 26.21
N ASP A 89 4.71 53.51 25.46
CA ASP A 89 5.38 53.69 24.20
C ASP A 89 4.38 54.05 23.08
N GLY A 90 3.97 55.32 23.05
CA GLY A 90 3.80 56.04 21.79
C GLY A 90 2.67 55.65 20.84
N ALA A 91 1.76 54.74 21.18
CA ALA A 91 0.51 54.53 20.45
C ALA A 91 -0.67 54.66 21.43
N GLY A 92 -1.29 55.83 21.46
CA GLY A 92 -2.53 56.04 22.21
C GLY A 92 -3.62 55.14 21.64
N VAL A 93 -4.11 54.20 22.43
CA VAL A 93 -5.24 53.35 22.04
C VAL A 93 -6.49 54.22 22.07
N ALA A 94 -7.13 54.43 20.91
CA ALA A 94 -8.17 55.46 20.75
C ALA A 94 -9.48 55.18 21.50
N ASN A 95 -9.67 53.95 21.99
CA ASN A 95 -10.90 53.45 22.59
C ASN A 95 -10.75 53.04 24.06
N VAL A 96 -9.72 53.52 24.76
CA VAL A 96 -9.50 53.28 26.19
C VAL A 96 -9.48 54.62 26.91
N ASP A 97 -10.27 54.75 27.97
CA ASP A 97 -10.26 55.97 28.78
C ASP A 97 -9.05 56.05 29.72
N ASP A 98 -8.87 57.21 30.38
CA ASP A 98 -7.75 57.45 31.29
C ASP A 98 -7.76 56.53 32.54
N GLY A 99 -8.85 55.78 32.77
CA GLY A 99 -9.01 54.77 33.80
C GLY A 99 -8.66 53.35 33.35
N GLY A 100 -8.41 53.14 32.06
CA GLY A 100 -8.16 51.82 31.48
C GLY A 100 -9.43 51.04 31.10
N GLU A 101 -10.61 51.67 31.11
CA GLU A 101 -11.84 51.04 30.65
C GLU A 101 -12.02 51.22 29.14
N LEU A 102 -12.38 50.13 28.46
CA LEU A 102 -12.67 50.12 27.02
C LEU A 102 -14.04 50.78 26.78
N GLY A 103 -14.09 51.75 25.88
CA GLY A 103 -15.34 52.34 25.40
C GLY A 103 -16.13 51.37 24.52
N ASP A 104 -17.42 51.68 24.27
CA ASP A 104 -18.30 50.87 23.42
C ASP A 104 -17.73 50.77 21.98
N LEU A 105 -17.59 49.54 21.49
CA LEU A 105 -17.10 49.21 20.15
C LEU A 105 -18.28 48.97 19.20
N GLU A 106 -18.41 49.80 18.17
CA GLU A 106 -19.29 49.53 17.04
C GLU A 106 -18.48 48.83 15.94
N PHE A 107 -18.84 47.59 15.63
CA PHE A 107 -18.26 46.85 14.50
C PHE A 107 -19.02 47.23 13.22
N THR A 108 -18.27 47.49 12.15
CA THR A 108 -18.86 47.68 10.83
C THR A 108 -19.08 46.31 10.21
N ASP A 109 -20.31 46.02 9.76
CA ASP A 109 -20.60 44.75 9.09
C ASP A 109 -19.71 44.60 7.83
N PRO A 110 -19.04 43.45 7.63
CA PRO A 110 -18.16 43.24 6.49
C PRO A 110 -18.95 43.19 5.18
N ALA A 111 -18.36 43.71 4.11
CA ALA A 111 -18.96 43.66 2.79
C ALA A 111 -18.91 42.23 2.23
N GLU A 112 -20.04 41.67 1.80
CA GLU A 112 -20.08 40.33 1.19
C GLU A 112 -19.39 40.32 -0.19
N ASN A 113 -18.57 39.29 -0.43
CA ASN A 113 -17.90 39.00 -1.71
C ASN A 113 -16.95 40.09 -2.24
N VAL A 114 -16.45 40.97 -1.37
CA VAL A 114 -15.40 41.94 -1.71
C VAL A 114 -14.40 42.02 -0.55
N SER A 115 -13.11 41.87 -0.85
CA SER A 115 -12.05 42.08 0.15
C SER A 115 -12.10 43.51 0.69
N GLN A 116 -12.12 43.68 2.00
CA GLN A 116 -11.95 44.99 2.62
C GLN A 116 -10.46 45.30 2.69
N ASP A 117 -10.02 46.32 1.95
CA ASP A 117 -8.68 46.87 2.10
C ASP A 117 -8.61 47.64 3.43
N VAL A 118 -7.93 47.06 4.41
CA VAL A 118 -7.78 47.63 5.76
C VAL A 118 -6.75 48.77 5.78
N TYR A 119 -5.91 48.86 4.74
CA TYR A 119 -4.88 49.88 4.56
C TYR A 119 -4.84 50.35 3.09
N ASP A 120 -4.44 51.60 2.85
CA ASP A 120 -4.24 52.15 1.50
C ASP A 120 -2.96 51.61 0.81
N ASP A 121 -2.10 50.92 1.57
CA ASP A 121 -0.85 50.34 1.09
C ASP A 121 -1.06 48.91 0.57
N ALA A 122 -0.20 48.50 -0.36
CA ALA A 122 -0.24 47.14 -0.91
C ALA A 122 -0.06 46.09 0.21
N PRO A 123 -0.76 44.95 0.17
CA PRO A 123 -0.79 43.96 1.26
C PRO A 123 0.57 43.32 1.58
N ASP A 124 1.58 43.51 0.73
CA ASP A 124 2.97 43.10 0.90
C ASP A 124 3.85 44.17 1.60
N THR A 125 3.29 45.33 1.93
CA THR A 125 4.00 46.43 2.57
C THR A 125 4.27 46.14 4.06
N ARG A 126 5.55 46.01 4.42
CA ARG A 126 5.95 45.71 5.81
C ARG A 126 5.85 46.93 6.72
N VAL A 127 5.04 46.81 7.77
CA VAL A 127 4.92 47.81 8.84
C VAL A 127 6.07 47.70 9.85
N GLY A 128 6.68 48.84 10.20
CA GLY A 128 7.67 48.94 11.29
C GLY A 128 9.14 48.72 10.92
N VAL A 129 9.53 48.79 9.64
CA VAL A 129 10.93 48.66 9.22
C VAL A 129 11.75 49.89 9.67
N PRO A 130 12.83 49.73 10.45
CA PRO A 130 13.69 50.85 10.84
C PRO A 130 14.38 51.51 9.63
N GLU A 131 14.50 52.83 9.63
CA GLU A 131 15.16 53.58 8.54
C GLU A 131 16.58 53.06 8.25
N GLY A 132 16.84 52.70 7.00
CA GLY A 132 18.15 52.27 6.52
C GLY A 132 18.43 50.77 6.62
N VAL A 133 17.43 49.95 7.02
CA VAL A 133 17.53 48.49 6.96
C VAL A 133 16.89 47.99 5.68
N ASP A 134 17.74 47.57 4.73
CA ASP A 134 17.31 46.83 3.55
C ASP A 134 17.18 45.35 3.94
N LEU A 135 15.98 44.96 4.35
CA LEU A 135 15.65 43.55 4.55
C LEU A 135 15.21 43.02 3.19
N GLU A 136 16.16 42.57 2.38
CA GLU A 136 15.82 41.68 1.27
C GLU A 136 15.10 40.48 1.88
N THR A 137 13.78 40.41 1.69
CA THR A 137 13.12 39.11 1.66
C THR A 137 13.88 38.35 0.60
N PRO A 138 14.48 37.18 0.89
CA PRO A 138 15.11 36.42 -0.17
C PRO A 138 14.04 36.25 -1.24
N ALA A 139 14.24 36.87 -2.40
CA ALA A 139 13.32 36.67 -3.48
C ALA A 139 13.35 35.16 -3.81
N TYR A 140 12.36 34.69 -4.55
CA TYR A 140 12.46 33.39 -5.22
C TYR A 140 13.73 33.24 -6.07
N SER A 141 14.56 34.29 -6.21
CA SER A 141 15.93 34.25 -6.68
C SER A 141 16.78 33.18 -5.99
N ILE A 142 16.65 32.93 -4.68
CA ILE A 142 17.39 31.81 -4.05
C ILE A 142 16.90 30.48 -4.65
N ARG A 143 15.60 30.31 -4.90
CA ARG A 143 15.06 29.10 -5.54
C ARG A 143 15.50 28.99 -7.00
N SER A 144 15.63 30.10 -7.74
CA SER A 144 16.14 30.09 -9.11
C SER A 144 17.67 29.89 -9.18
N GLU A 145 18.42 30.46 -8.24
CA GLU A 145 19.89 30.32 -8.13
C GLU A 145 20.30 28.96 -7.55
N MET A 146 19.43 28.32 -6.75
CA MET A 146 19.57 26.93 -6.32
C MET A 146 19.08 25.91 -7.37
N ASN A 147 18.34 26.35 -8.39
CA ASN A 147 17.87 25.54 -9.52
C ASN A 147 18.83 25.53 -10.71
N ASP A 148 20.03 26.13 -10.61
CA ASP A 148 21.09 26.03 -11.64
C ASP A 148 21.82 24.67 -11.62
N ILE A 149 21.28 23.67 -10.89
CA ILE A 149 21.72 22.29 -10.99
C ILE A 149 20.80 21.63 -12.03
N GLU A 150 21.37 21.29 -13.20
CA GLU A 150 20.70 20.41 -14.15
C GLU A 150 20.27 19.15 -13.40
N THR A 151 18.96 18.90 -13.35
CA THR A 151 18.43 17.65 -12.81
C THR A 151 19.02 16.54 -13.68
N PRO A 152 19.58 15.46 -13.10
CA PRO A 152 20.08 14.35 -13.90
C PRO A 152 18.99 13.87 -14.87
N ASP A 153 19.35 13.70 -16.14
CA ASP A 153 18.42 13.28 -17.21
C ASP A 153 17.72 11.94 -16.92
N GLU A 154 18.23 11.17 -15.96
CA GLU A 154 17.78 9.81 -15.57
C GLU A 154 17.02 9.82 -14.23
N LYS A 155 16.64 10.98 -13.68
CA LYS A 155 15.98 11.04 -12.38
C LYS A 155 14.51 10.63 -12.46
N THR A 156 14.18 9.49 -11.83
CA THR A 156 12.81 8.98 -11.72
C THR A 156 12.06 9.58 -10.54
N TRP A 157 10.89 10.15 -10.80
CA TRP A 157 9.95 10.70 -9.82
C TRP A 157 8.77 9.74 -9.63
N PHE A 158 7.85 10.10 -8.73
CA PHE A 158 6.58 9.40 -8.60
C PHE A 158 5.77 9.45 -9.90
N HIS A 159 5.89 10.52 -10.69
CA HIS A 159 5.15 10.69 -11.95
C HIS A 159 5.44 9.59 -12.98
N GLU A 160 6.68 9.10 -13.05
CA GLU A 160 7.04 7.97 -13.89
C GLU A 160 6.30 6.68 -13.49
N LEU A 161 6.21 6.42 -12.18
CA LEU A 161 5.45 5.29 -11.64
C LEU A 161 3.95 5.47 -11.90
N ASP A 162 3.44 6.69 -11.66
CA ASP A 162 2.04 7.04 -11.86
C ASP A 162 1.62 6.76 -13.30
N GLU A 163 2.34 7.32 -14.28
CA GLU A 163 2.03 7.10 -15.71
C GLU A 163 2.21 5.63 -16.11
N ALA A 164 3.36 5.01 -15.82
CA ALA A 164 3.69 3.70 -16.39
C ALA A 164 3.00 2.51 -15.69
N VAL A 165 2.50 2.70 -14.46
CA VAL A 165 1.90 1.63 -13.67
C VAL A 165 0.46 1.94 -13.25
N ILE A 166 0.20 3.14 -12.73
CA ILE A 166 -1.11 3.46 -12.14
C ILE A 166 -2.11 3.82 -13.25
N ASP A 167 -1.77 4.79 -14.10
CA ASP A 167 -2.62 5.23 -15.21
C ASP A 167 -2.83 4.14 -16.28
N GLU A 168 -1.82 3.30 -16.51
CA GLU A 168 -1.92 2.11 -17.37
C GLU A 168 -2.71 0.94 -16.71
N GLY A 169 -3.22 1.10 -15.49
CA GLY A 169 -4.06 0.11 -14.80
C GLY A 169 -3.30 -1.15 -14.37
N ARG A 170 -1.97 -1.07 -14.28
CA ARG A 170 -1.06 -2.18 -13.91
C ARG A 170 -0.80 -2.25 -12.41
N CYS A 171 -1.24 -1.26 -11.62
CA CYS A 171 -1.14 -1.29 -10.17
C CYS A 171 -1.83 -2.54 -9.58
N ILE A 172 -1.13 -3.22 -8.67
CA ILE A 172 -1.62 -4.42 -7.96
C ILE A 172 -1.95 -4.15 -6.49
N GLN A 173 -2.03 -2.88 -6.09
CA GLN A 173 -2.46 -2.45 -4.76
C GLN A 173 -1.71 -3.12 -3.58
N CYS A 174 -0.41 -3.38 -3.72
CA CYS A 174 0.41 -3.98 -2.65
C CYS A 174 0.96 -2.98 -1.61
N GLY A 175 0.96 -1.68 -1.92
CA GLY A 175 1.43 -0.63 -1.02
C GLY A 175 2.96 -0.45 -0.94
N THR A 176 3.77 -1.23 -1.68
CA THR A 176 5.24 -1.16 -1.60
C THR A 176 5.80 0.25 -1.88
N CYS A 177 5.20 0.97 -2.82
CA CYS A 177 5.63 2.34 -3.14
C CYS A 177 5.40 3.34 -2.01
N VAL A 178 4.38 3.11 -1.17
CA VAL A 178 4.09 3.91 0.03
C VAL A 178 5.17 3.65 1.07
N ALA A 179 5.40 2.37 1.39
CA ALA A 179 6.44 1.94 2.34
C ALA A 179 7.85 2.42 1.95
N ALA A 180 8.17 2.34 0.65
CA ALA A 180 9.47 2.71 0.11
C ALA A 180 9.74 4.23 0.13
N CYS A 181 8.73 5.08 0.38
CA CYS A 181 8.86 6.52 0.22
C CYS A 181 9.60 7.15 1.43
N PRO A 182 10.85 7.61 1.28
CA PRO A 182 11.62 8.13 2.43
C PRO A 182 11.10 9.49 2.92
N SER A 183 10.40 10.24 2.07
CA SER A 183 9.79 11.51 2.43
C SER A 183 8.32 11.39 2.82
N ASP A 184 7.80 10.16 2.99
CA ASP A 184 6.41 9.88 3.36
C ASP A 184 5.42 10.72 2.53
N SER A 185 5.67 10.76 1.21
CA SER A 185 5.01 11.67 0.27
C SER A 185 3.94 10.99 -0.57
N ILE A 186 3.85 9.67 -0.52
CA ILE A 186 2.86 8.86 -1.22
C ILE A 186 1.87 8.37 -0.17
N GLY A 187 0.58 8.60 -0.39
CA GLY A 187 -0.52 8.06 0.41
C GLY A 187 -1.46 7.26 -0.49
N VAL A 188 -2.62 6.88 0.04
CA VAL A 188 -3.67 6.18 -0.70
C VAL A 188 -4.79 7.15 -1.01
N GLY A 189 -5.21 7.22 -2.27
CA GLY A 189 -6.36 8.03 -2.72
C GLY A 189 -7.70 7.34 -2.45
N ASP A 190 -8.79 8.07 -2.67
CA ASP A 190 -10.17 7.54 -2.51
C ASP A 190 -10.48 6.39 -3.49
N ASP A 191 -9.68 6.24 -4.55
CA ASP A 191 -9.74 5.17 -5.54
C ASP A 191 -8.91 3.93 -5.16
N ASP A 192 -8.41 3.88 -3.93
CA ASP A 192 -7.51 2.84 -3.40
C ASP A 192 -6.25 2.66 -4.26
N LEU A 193 -5.75 3.76 -4.84
CA LEU A 193 -4.50 3.81 -5.59
C LEU A 193 -3.46 4.72 -4.91
N PRO A 194 -2.16 4.40 -5.03
CA PRO A 194 -1.11 5.27 -4.52
C PRO A 194 -1.19 6.65 -5.16
N LYS A 195 -1.06 7.71 -4.37
CA LYS A 195 -1.14 9.09 -4.84
C LYS A 195 -0.17 9.97 -4.09
N LEU A 196 0.35 10.98 -4.77
CA LEU A 196 1.21 11.97 -4.14
C LEU A 196 0.40 12.89 -3.21
N VAL A 197 0.72 12.84 -1.91
CA VAL A 197 0.08 13.65 -0.84
C VAL A 197 1.02 14.72 -0.24
N LYS A 198 2.34 14.58 -0.45
CA LYS A 198 3.36 15.60 -0.11
C LYS A 198 4.36 15.78 -1.25
N MET A 199 5.37 16.64 -1.08
CA MET A 199 6.33 16.93 -2.14
C MET A 199 7.26 15.74 -2.42
N CYS A 200 7.22 15.20 -3.65
CA CYS A 200 8.16 14.18 -4.11
C CYS A 200 9.59 14.76 -4.19
N THR A 201 10.57 13.99 -3.73
CA THR A 201 12.00 14.33 -3.81
C THR A 201 12.67 13.77 -5.08
N GLY A 202 12.00 12.87 -5.80
CA GLY A 202 12.50 12.17 -6.98
C GLY A 202 13.64 11.19 -6.65
N CYS A 203 13.47 10.39 -5.60
CA CYS A 203 14.47 9.43 -5.11
C CYS A 203 14.43 8.06 -5.81
N SER A 204 13.61 7.87 -6.85
CA SER A 204 13.33 6.62 -7.58
C SER A 204 12.81 5.41 -6.79
N MET A 205 12.85 5.39 -5.45
CA MET A 205 12.50 4.20 -4.66
C MET A 205 11.11 3.62 -4.96
N CYS A 206 10.09 4.46 -5.12
CA CYS A 206 8.74 3.98 -5.45
C CYS A 206 8.69 3.24 -6.79
N TRP A 207 9.53 3.63 -7.74
CA TRP A 207 9.72 2.94 -9.02
C TRP A 207 10.49 1.64 -8.83
N ASP A 208 11.66 1.73 -8.20
CA ASP A 208 12.61 0.62 -8.05
C ASP A 208 11.98 -0.58 -7.32
N PHE A 209 11.14 -0.32 -6.31
CA PHE A 209 10.49 -1.35 -5.52
C PHE A 209 9.09 -1.75 -6.00
N CYS A 210 8.56 -1.15 -7.07
CA CYS A 210 7.27 -1.57 -7.61
C CYS A 210 7.39 -2.87 -8.41
N PRO A 211 6.69 -3.97 -8.06
CA PRO A 211 6.72 -5.25 -8.81
C PRO A 211 6.28 -5.14 -10.28
N ARG A 212 5.58 -4.05 -10.63
CA ARG A 212 5.08 -3.73 -11.97
C ARG A 212 5.86 -2.62 -12.67
N GLY A 213 6.72 -1.94 -11.93
CA GLY A 213 7.62 -0.91 -12.42
C GLY A 213 9.05 -1.45 -12.52
N GLY A 214 9.91 -0.91 -11.67
CA GLY A 214 11.35 -1.19 -11.68
C GLY A 214 11.74 -2.55 -11.11
N LEU A 215 10.95 -3.17 -10.24
CA LEU A 215 11.39 -4.38 -9.52
C LEU A 215 11.30 -5.63 -10.41
N ARG A 216 12.43 -6.31 -10.61
CA ARG A 216 12.46 -7.71 -11.07
C ARG A 216 12.18 -8.63 -9.90
N TYR A 217 10.89 -8.83 -9.62
CA TYR A 217 10.46 -9.70 -8.53
C TYR A 217 11.03 -11.12 -8.66
N GLU A 218 11.22 -11.62 -9.89
CA GLU A 218 11.75 -12.96 -10.15
C GLU A 218 13.19 -13.16 -9.70
N ARG A 219 13.95 -12.08 -9.56
CA ARG A 219 15.34 -12.13 -9.07
C ARG A 219 15.41 -12.43 -7.58
N GLN A 220 14.35 -12.13 -6.84
CA GLN A 220 14.32 -12.42 -5.41
C GLN A 220 14.28 -13.92 -5.15
N TRP A 221 13.83 -14.72 -6.12
CA TRP A 221 13.65 -16.14 -5.95
C TRP A 221 14.99 -16.90 -5.93
N LYS A 222 15.11 -17.92 -5.08
CA LYS A 222 16.30 -18.79 -5.03
C LYS A 222 16.34 -19.89 -6.11
N ILE A 223 15.82 -19.62 -7.30
CA ILE A 223 15.73 -20.64 -8.36
C ILE A 223 17.08 -20.86 -9.06
N THR A 224 17.91 -19.82 -9.20
CA THR A 224 19.30 -19.90 -9.72
C THR A 224 20.18 -18.80 -9.12
N GLY A 225 21.41 -19.15 -8.74
CA GLY A 225 22.29 -18.34 -7.86
C GLY A 225 22.88 -17.07 -8.48
N GLY A 226 22.17 -15.95 -8.32
CA GLY A 226 22.73 -14.60 -8.37
C GLY A 226 23.36 -14.19 -7.03
N GLU A 227 24.34 -13.28 -7.05
CA GLU A 227 25.01 -12.76 -5.83
C GLU A 227 24.08 -11.89 -4.97
N ASP A 228 23.01 -11.32 -5.57
CA ASP A 228 22.02 -10.44 -4.91
C ASP A 228 20.63 -11.13 -4.74
N ASN A 229 20.58 -12.45 -4.53
CA ASN A 229 19.30 -13.14 -4.28
C ASN A 229 18.96 -13.10 -2.77
N VAL A 230 17.67 -12.96 -2.45
CA VAL A 230 17.19 -12.96 -1.06
C VAL A 230 17.45 -14.33 -0.41
N LYS A 231 18.06 -14.33 0.79
CA LYS A 231 18.36 -15.58 1.51
C LYS A 231 17.09 -16.25 2.02
N GLY A 232 16.68 -17.35 1.37
CA GLY A 232 15.60 -18.23 1.84
C GLY A 232 14.41 -18.28 0.88
N ALA A 233 14.41 -17.39 -0.11
CA ALA A 233 13.31 -17.12 -1.02
C ALA A 233 13.08 -18.18 -2.14
N GLY A 234 13.28 -19.48 -1.92
CA GLY A 234 12.90 -20.44 -2.97
C GLY A 234 13.64 -21.77 -3.02
N ASP A 235 13.30 -22.65 -2.11
CA ASP A 235 12.92 -24.04 -2.39
C ASP A 235 12.16 -24.51 -1.13
N PRO A 236 11.06 -25.26 -1.25
CA PRO A 236 10.41 -25.83 -0.07
C PRO A 236 11.37 -26.71 0.73
N ILE A 237 11.45 -26.47 2.04
CA ILE A 237 12.09 -27.38 3.00
C ILE A 237 11.20 -28.60 3.20
N THR A 238 9.91 -28.37 3.42
CA THR A 238 8.89 -29.41 3.61
C THR A 238 7.48 -28.87 3.31
N GLU A 239 6.52 -29.77 3.11
CA GLU A 239 5.17 -29.47 2.65
C GLU A 239 4.15 -30.37 3.37
N PHE A 240 3.07 -29.79 3.89
CA PHE A 240 2.05 -30.48 4.67
C PHE A 240 0.64 -30.11 4.20
N SER A 241 -0.34 -30.93 4.59
CA SER A 241 -1.74 -30.55 4.69
C SER A 241 -2.09 -30.46 6.17
N ALA A 242 -2.67 -29.34 6.60
CA ALA A 242 -2.86 -29.06 8.02
C ALA A 242 -4.17 -28.33 8.31
N LYS A 243 -4.70 -28.55 9.51
CA LYS A 243 -5.79 -27.76 10.07
C LYS A 243 -5.61 -27.57 11.57
N VAL A 244 -6.17 -26.50 12.10
CA VAL A 244 -6.24 -26.25 13.54
C VAL A 244 -7.36 -27.12 14.13
N ASP A 245 -7.11 -27.79 15.26
CA ASP A 245 -8.13 -28.56 15.97
C ASP A 245 -8.76 -27.68 17.08
N ASP A 246 -9.61 -26.72 16.68
CA ASP A 246 -10.27 -25.78 17.59
C ASP A 246 -11.69 -25.39 17.13
N ASP A 247 -12.53 -24.99 18.08
CA ASP A 247 -13.97 -24.75 17.92
C ASP A 247 -14.30 -23.54 17.01
N TRP A 248 -13.36 -22.61 16.79
CA TRP A 248 -13.58 -21.42 15.94
C TRP A 248 -13.35 -21.67 14.44
N THR A 249 -12.78 -22.83 14.08
CA THR A 249 -12.39 -23.14 12.69
C THR A 249 -13.56 -23.22 11.72
N ASP A 250 -14.81 -23.36 12.20
CA ASP A 250 -16.02 -23.23 11.39
C ASP A 250 -16.13 -21.86 10.67
N GLY A 251 -15.49 -20.81 11.20
CA GLY A 251 -15.43 -19.48 10.61
C GLY A 251 -14.21 -19.22 9.69
N ALA A 252 -13.27 -20.16 9.59
CA ALA A 252 -12.10 -20.01 8.75
C ALA A 252 -12.42 -20.27 7.26
N GLN A 253 -11.58 -19.76 6.35
CA GLN A 253 -11.73 -20.05 4.91
C GLN A 253 -11.50 -21.54 4.61
N ASP A 254 -10.39 -22.06 5.13
CA ASP A 254 -9.92 -23.44 5.01
C ASP A 254 -9.59 -24.02 6.41
N GLY A 255 -8.41 -24.61 6.62
CA GLY A 255 -8.01 -25.24 7.89
C GLY A 255 -7.59 -24.28 9.02
N GLY A 256 -7.80 -22.96 8.88
CA GLY A 256 -7.45 -21.98 9.93
C GLY A 256 -5.96 -21.84 10.26
N VAL A 257 -5.06 -22.41 9.44
CA VAL A 257 -3.63 -22.56 9.77
C VAL A 257 -2.92 -21.22 9.97
N VAL A 258 -3.22 -20.20 9.16
CA VAL A 258 -2.62 -18.87 9.29
C VAL A 258 -2.88 -18.28 10.67
N THR A 259 -4.16 -18.20 11.05
CA THR A 259 -4.60 -17.72 12.36
C THR A 259 -4.00 -18.56 13.49
N GLY A 260 -3.95 -19.89 13.36
CA GLY A 260 -3.34 -20.77 14.37
C GLY A 260 -1.83 -20.53 14.58
N ILE A 261 -1.09 -20.30 13.49
CA ILE A 261 0.34 -19.94 13.57
C ILE A 261 0.50 -18.59 14.25
N LEU A 262 -0.23 -17.56 13.80
CA LEU A 262 -0.12 -16.21 14.36
C LEU A 262 -0.50 -16.17 15.85
N ALA A 263 -1.58 -16.83 16.25
CA ALA A 263 -2.01 -16.91 17.64
C ALA A 263 -0.94 -17.59 18.51
N THR A 264 -0.31 -18.65 18.01
CA THR A 264 0.78 -19.33 18.73
C THR A 264 2.03 -18.46 18.82
N LEU A 265 2.40 -17.73 17.77
CA LEU A 265 3.52 -16.81 17.81
C LEU A 265 3.29 -15.64 18.79
N LEU A 266 2.06 -15.12 18.89
CA LEU A 266 1.69 -14.12 19.90
C LEU A 266 1.74 -14.72 21.33
N GLU A 267 1.22 -15.93 21.53
CA GLU A 267 1.20 -16.61 22.83
C GLU A 267 2.62 -16.87 23.37
N GLU A 268 3.52 -17.34 22.50
CA GLU A 268 4.92 -17.62 22.84
C GLU A 268 5.78 -16.33 22.92
N GLY A 269 5.24 -15.19 22.47
CA GLY A 269 5.92 -13.89 22.46
C GLY A 269 7.02 -13.77 21.42
N GLU A 270 6.94 -14.54 20.33
CA GLU A 270 7.82 -14.46 19.16
C GLU A 270 7.51 -13.22 18.30
N ILE A 271 6.25 -12.78 18.32
CA ILE A 271 5.78 -11.52 17.70
C ILE A 271 4.96 -10.71 18.70
N ASP A 272 4.96 -9.39 18.52
CA ASP A 272 4.17 -8.41 19.24
C ASP A 272 2.87 -8.04 18.51
N GLY A 273 2.79 -8.34 17.21
CA GLY A 273 1.61 -8.11 16.39
C GLY A 273 1.70 -8.80 15.03
N ALA A 274 0.56 -8.91 14.36
CA ALA A 274 0.46 -9.44 13.01
C ALA A 274 -0.32 -8.46 12.13
N LEU A 275 0.29 -8.01 11.03
CA LEU A 275 -0.39 -7.22 10.01
C LEU A 275 -1.17 -8.17 9.10
N ILE A 276 -2.48 -8.09 9.17
CA ILE A 276 -3.45 -8.96 8.49
C ILE A 276 -4.48 -8.13 7.73
N ALA A 277 -5.35 -8.78 6.96
CA ALA A 277 -6.53 -8.15 6.38
C ALA A 277 -7.69 -8.14 7.39
N THR A 278 -8.48 -7.07 7.40
CA THR A 278 -9.76 -6.93 8.09
C THR A 278 -10.81 -6.43 7.09
N GLU A 279 -12.09 -6.62 7.38
CA GLU A 279 -13.16 -5.98 6.63
C GLU A 279 -13.34 -4.53 7.12
N SER A 280 -13.58 -3.60 6.20
CA SER A 280 -13.86 -2.20 6.52
C SER A 280 -15.17 -2.08 7.32
N ASP A 281 -15.15 -1.24 8.36
CA ASP A 281 -16.34 -0.94 9.16
C ASP A 281 -17.42 -0.17 8.35
N ASP A 282 -16.99 0.57 7.31
CA ASP A 282 -17.84 1.48 6.54
C ASP A 282 -18.27 0.88 5.18
N GLU A 283 -17.45 0.01 4.59
CA GLU A 283 -17.64 -0.55 3.25
C GLU A 283 -17.65 -2.09 3.29
N PRO A 284 -18.83 -2.75 3.30
CA PRO A 284 -18.92 -4.20 3.37
C PRO A 284 -18.11 -4.89 2.27
N TRP A 285 -17.42 -5.97 2.64
CA TRP A 285 -16.51 -6.75 1.80
C TRP A 285 -15.27 -6.00 1.28
N LYS A 286 -15.01 -4.76 1.72
CA LYS A 286 -13.75 -4.08 1.42
C LYS A 286 -12.71 -4.51 2.42
N ALA A 287 -11.55 -4.98 1.95
CA ALA A 287 -10.46 -5.34 2.84
C ALA A 287 -9.57 -4.13 3.15
N GLU A 288 -9.22 -3.98 4.41
CA GLU A 288 -8.26 -3.00 4.91
C GLU A 288 -7.16 -3.73 5.68
N SER A 289 -5.99 -3.11 5.81
CA SER A 289 -4.93 -3.71 6.62
C SER A 289 -5.14 -3.38 8.09
N PHE A 290 -4.88 -4.35 8.96
CA PHE A 290 -5.10 -4.23 10.39
C PHE A 290 -3.99 -4.92 11.18
N LEU A 291 -3.49 -4.24 12.21
CA LEU A 291 -2.56 -4.86 13.15
C LEU A 291 -3.34 -5.56 14.27
N ALA A 292 -3.35 -6.89 14.23
CA ALA A 292 -3.87 -7.73 15.30
C ALA A 292 -2.77 -7.98 16.35
N THR A 293 -3.09 -7.80 17.63
CA THR A 293 -2.17 -8.06 18.75
C THR A 293 -2.73 -9.07 19.76
N THR A 294 -3.91 -9.61 19.48
CA THR A 294 -4.60 -10.61 20.31
C THR A 294 -5.12 -11.77 19.48
N GLU A 295 -5.28 -12.93 20.11
CA GLU A 295 -5.85 -14.12 19.47
C GLU A 295 -7.30 -13.88 19.03
N GLU A 296 -8.09 -13.18 19.86
CA GLU A 296 -9.47 -12.83 19.52
C GLU A 296 -9.56 -11.99 18.25
N GLU A 297 -8.71 -10.96 18.10
CA GLU A 297 -8.65 -10.14 16.88
C GLU A 297 -8.26 -10.98 15.65
N LEU A 298 -7.37 -11.96 15.79
CA LEU A 298 -6.99 -12.85 14.68
C LEU A 298 -8.14 -13.77 14.25
N ILE A 299 -8.94 -14.25 15.21
CA ILE A 299 -10.09 -15.13 14.94
C ILE A 299 -11.23 -14.33 14.32
N GLU A 300 -11.50 -13.12 14.80
CA GLU A 300 -12.54 -12.23 14.26
C GLU A 300 -12.29 -11.85 12.80
N ASN A 301 -11.02 -11.84 12.39
CA ASN A 301 -10.59 -11.53 11.02
C ASN A 301 -10.22 -12.78 10.19
N ALA A 302 -10.60 -13.97 10.65
CA ALA A 302 -10.40 -15.19 9.88
C ALA A 302 -11.35 -15.23 8.67
N GLY A 303 -10.81 -15.60 7.51
CA GLY A 303 -11.58 -15.67 6.26
C GLY A 303 -10.76 -15.20 5.07
N THR A 304 -11.41 -15.08 3.92
CA THR A 304 -10.78 -14.51 2.72
C THR A 304 -11.67 -13.44 2.12
N VAL A 305 -11.06 -12.30 1.85
CA VAL A 305 -11.64 -11.22 1.04
C VAL A 305 -10.81 -11.14 -0.25
N TYR A 306 -11.49 -11.12 -1.39
CA TYR A 306 -10.86 -11.17 -2.72
C TYR A 306 -10.57 -9.77 -3.29
N ASN A 307 -10.12 -8.84 -2.44
CA ASN A 307 -9.54 -7.56 -2.85
C ASN A 307 -8.27 -7.24 -2.03
N GLN A 308 -7.47 -6.29 -2.50
CA GLN A 308 -6.16 -5.97 -1.90
C GLN A 308 -6.29 -4.91 -0.80
N THR A 309 -5.41 -4.99 0.20
CA THR A 309 -5.44 -4.13 1.40
C THR A 309 -4.43 -2.99 1.39
N LEU A 310 -3.54 -2.94 0.39
CA LEU A 310 -2.35 -2.08 0.40
C LEU A 310 -1.49 -2.28 1.66
N ALA A 311 -1.37 -3.52 2.15
CA ALA A 311 -0.83 -3.84 3.48
C ALA A 311 0.48 -3.10 3.80
N LEU A 312 1.42 -3.07 2.85
CA LEU A 312 2.73 -2.46 3.08
C LEU A 312 2.66 -0.94 3.32
N GLY A 313 1.60 -0.26 2.84
CA GLY A 313 1.39 1.16 3.11
C GLY A 313 1.08 1.48 4.58
N ASN A 314 0.78 0.46 5.39
CA ASN A 314 0.40 0.60 6.78
C ASN A 314 1.48 0.10 7.76
N LEU A 315 2.74 0.14 7.32
CA LEU A 315 3.92 -0.20 8.14
C LEU A 315 4.45 0.98 8.97
N ASP A 316 3.84 2.17 8.95
CA ASP A 316 4.17 3.21 9.92
C ASP A 316 3.69 2.78 11.32
N LEU A 317 4.61 2.32 12.17
CA LEU A 317 4.30 1.81 13.52
C LEU A 317 3.64 2.86 14.42
N LYS A 318 3.81 4.16 14.14
CA LYS A 318 3.21 5.23 14.96
C LYS A 318 1.69 5.17 14.96
N GLN A 319 1.07 4.76 13.85
CA GLN A 319 -0.39 4.64 13.80
C GLN A 319 -0.90 3.49 14.72
N TRP A 320 -0.03 2.51 14.99
CA TRP A 320 -0.31 1.33 15.80
C TRP A 320 0.22 1.42 17.24
N GLU A 321 0.81 2.55 17.64
CA GLU A 321 1.43 2.75 18.98
C GLU A 321 0.48 2.38 20.13
N HIS A 322 -0.83 2.61 19.95
CA HIS A 322 -1.86 2.31 20.95
C HIS A 322 -2.13 0.81 21.14
N LYS A 323 -1.73 -0.05 20.20
CA LYS A 323 -1.86 -1.51 20.27
C LYS A 323 -0.57 -2.22 20.65
N LEU A 324 0.56 -1.64 20.26
CA LEU A 324 1.88 -2.21 20.45
C LEU A 324 2.35 -2.08 21.92
N PRO A 325 3.20 -3.00 22.39
CA PRO A 325 3.78 -2.90 23.73
C PRO A 325 4.72 -1.69 23.85
N GLU A 326 4.90 -1.18 25.07
CA GLU A 326 5.90 -0.13 25.37
C GLU A 326 7.33 -0.68 25.25
N LYS A 327 7.82 -0.78 24.00
CA LYS A 327 9.19 -1.16 23.63
C LYS A 327 9.79 -0.11 22.67
N GLU A 328 11.10 -0.14 22.49
CA GLU A 328 11.73 0.61 21.39
C GLU A 328 11.33 -0.04 20.06
N TRP A 329 11.24 0.74 18.99
CA TRP A 329 10.79 0.23 17.69
C TRP A 329 11.69 -0.88 17.14
N ASP A 330 12.99 -0.82 17.40
CA ASP A 330 13.98 -1.85 17.02
C ASP A 330 13.75 -3.21 17.73
N ASP A 331 12.98 -3.24 18.82
CA ASP A 331 12.65 -4.45 19.59
C ASP A 331 11.23 -4.97 19.30
N ILE A 332 10.49 -4.33 18.39
CA ILE A 332 9.16 -4.79 17.95
C ILE A 332 9.33 -5.89 16.90
N SER A 333 8.65 -7.02 17.11
CA SER A 333 8.60 -8.13 16.17
C SER A 333 7.19 -8.27 15.59
N LEU A 334 7.04 -8.31 14.28
CA LEU A 334 5.77 -8.43 13.57
C LEU A 334 5.74 -9.63 12.66
N ALA A 335 4.54 -10.18 12.45
CA ALA A 335 4.25 -11.04 11.32
C ALA A 335 3.50 -10.25 10.23
N LEU A 336 3.73 -10.57 8.96
CA LEU A 336 2.95 -10.08 7.83
C LEU A 336 2.25 -11.25 7.13
N VAL A 337 0.93 -11.16 6.99
CA VAL A 337 0.16 -12.02 6.09
C VAL A 337 -0.16 -11.22 4.83
N GLY A 338 0.22 -11.76 3.67
CA GLY A 338 -0.02 -11.07 2.41
C GLY A 338 -0.03 -12.01 1.22
N THR A 339 -0.41 -11.45 0.08
CA THR A 339 -0.27 -12.09 -1.22
C THR A 339 1.21 -12.10 -1.67
N PRO A 340 1.59 -12.94 -2.65
CA PRO A 340 2.98 -13.07 -3.09
C PRO A 340 3.64 -11.74 -3.42
N CYS A 341 2.92 -10.82 -4.07
CA CYS A 341 3.46 -9.50 -4.44
C CYS A 341 3.73 -8.58 -3.23
N GLU A 342 2.96 -8.69 -2.14
CA GLU A 342 3.23 -7.97 -0.89
C GLU A 342 4.47 -8.57 -0.20
N ILE A 343 4.59 -9.89 -0.19
CA ILE A 343 5.77 -10.56 0.36
C ILE A 343 7.04 -10.26 -0.46
N GLU A 344 6.95 -10.25 -1.78
CA GLU A 344 8.04 -9.80 -2.65
C GLU A 344 8.40 -8.32 -2.41
N GLY A 345 7.41 -7.48 -2.14
CA GLY A 345 7.61 -6.07 -1.82
C GLY A 345 8.39 -5.89 -0.51
N ILE A 346 7.93 -6.50 0.59
CA ILE A 346 8.60 -6.38 1.89
C ILE A 346 10.00 -6.97 1.86
N ARG A 347 10.19 -8.14 1.22
CA ARG A 347 11.52 -8.78 1.13
C ARG A 347 12.49 -7.96 0.32
N ALA A 348 12.02 -7.31 -0.76
CA ALA A 348 12.85 -6.37 -1.50
C ALA A 348 13.29 -5.20 -0.62
N LEU A 349 12.37 -4.62 0.16
CA LEU A 349 12.68 -3.50 1.06
C LEU A 349 13.67 -3.88 2.17
N GLN A 350 13.50 -5.07 2.77
CA GLN A 350 14.36 -5.58 3.85
C GLN A 350 15.78 -5.94 3.41
N ASP A 351 16.00 -6.28 2.14
CA ASP A 351 17.34 -6.65 1.63
C ASP A 351 18.29 -5.44 1.51
N PHE A 352 17.80 -4.26 1.86
CA PHE A 352 18.44 -2.98 1.68
C PHE A 352 18.55 -2.29 3.05
N GLU A 353 19.77 -2.09 3.56
CA GLU A 353 20.03 -1.35 4.80
C GLU A 353 20.03 0.18 4.52
N TRP A 354 18.91 0.88 4.80
CA TRP A 354 18.79 2.33 4.56
C TRP A 354 18.15 3.05 5.75
N ASP A 355 18.97 3.73 6.57
CA ASP A 355 18.55 4.47 7.78
C ASP A 355 17.62 5.70 7.56
N TYR A 356 17.02 5.88 6.37
CA TYR A 356 16.28 7.11 6.00
C TYR A 356 14.88 6.87 5.43
N GLN A 357 14.39 5.63 5.38
CA GLN A 357 13.00 5.39 4.96
C GLN A 357 12.04 5.81 6.08
N ALA A 358 10.88 6.36 5.73
CA ALA A 358 9.93 6.86 6.73
C ALA A 358 9.26 5.74 7.53
N HIS A 359 9.18 4.54 6.94
CA HIS A 359 8.57 3.34 7.50
C HIS A 359 9.62 2.27 7.81
N ASP A 360 10.91 2.64 7.90
CA ASP A 360 12.02 1.68 8.08
C ASP A 360 11.81 0.83 9.33
N GLU A 361 11.39 1.44 10.44
CA GLU A 361 11.17 0.70 11.69
C GLU A 361 10.13 -0.42 11.51
N GLY A 362 9.03 -0.15 10.81
CA GLY A 362 8.02 -1.17 10.54
C GLY A 362 8.45 -2.22 9.52
N ILE A 363 9.24 -1.82 8.52
CA ILE A 363 9.82 -2.74 7.54
C ILE A 363 10.76 -3.74 8.23
N GLN A 364 11.65 -3.25 9.10
CA GLN A 364 12.59 -4.10 9.83
C GLN A 364 11.89 -4.93 10.91
N ALA A 365 10.80 -4.45 11.50
CA ALA A 365 10.04 -5.21 12.49
C ALA A 365 9.38 -6.48 11.93
N VAL A 366 9.17 -6.61 10.61
CA VAL A 366 8.57 -7.82 10.01
C VAL A 366 9.54 -9.01 10.02
N GLU A 367 9.46 -9.84 11.05
CA GLU A 367 10.31 -11.02 11.25
C GLU A 367 9.74 -12.29 10.60
N TYR A 368 8.40 -12.41 10.56
CA TYR A 368 7.69 -13.56 9.99
C TYR A 368 6.82 -13.14 8.80
N THR A 369 6.90 -13.87 7.70
CA THR A 369 6.08 -13.64 6.50
C THR A 369 5.30 -14.88 6.09
N ILE A 370 3.98 -14.73 5.98
CA ILE A 370 3.08 -15.79 5.53
C ILE A 370 2.45 -15.36 4.20
N ALA A 371 2.77 -16.07 3.12
CA ALA A 371 2.13 -15.85 1.83
C ALA A 371 0.85 -16.68 1.70
N LEU A 372 -0.23 -16.03 1.28
CA LEU A 372 -1.44 -16.71 0.81
C LEU A 372 -1.26 -17.10 -0.65
N MET A 373 -1.57 -18.35 -1.01
CA MET A 373 -1.55 -18.78 -2.42
C MET A 373 -2.54 -17.93 -3.23
N CYS A 374 -2.04 -17.27 -4.26
CA CYS A 374 -2.83 -16.27 -4.99
C CYS A 374 -2.56 -16.36 -6.49
N THR A 375 -3.63 -16.50 -7.28
CA THR A 375 -3.55 -16.41 -8.75
C THR A 375 -3.89 -15.01 -9.23
N LYS A 376 -4.98 -14.43 -8.71
CA LYS A 376 -5.45 -13.09 -9.04
C LYS A 376 -6.13 -12.47 -7.83
N ASN A 377 -6.12 -11.15 -7.79
CA ASN A 377 -6.90 -10.36 -6.85
C ASN A 377 -7.79 -9.37 -7.62
N PHE A 378 -8.87 -8.89 -7.01
CA PHE A 378 -9.86 -8.05 -7.67
C PHE A 378 -9.87 -6.63 -7.10
N ASN A 379 -10.28 -5.68 -7.92
CA ASN A 379 -10.61 -4.35 -7.45
C ASN A 379 -11.97 -4.38 -6.75
N TYR A 380 -12.05 -3.83 -5.54
CA TYR A 380 -13.25 -3.82 -4.71
C TYR A 380 -14.47 -3.25 -5.46
N TYR A 381 -14.35 -2.03 -5.99
CA TYR A 381 -15.45 -1.34 -6.67
C TYR A 381 -15.94 -2.09 -7.90
N SER A 382 -15.02 -2.70 -8.66
CA SER A 382 -15.39 -3.49 -9.83
C SER A 382 -16.00 -4.84 -9.47
N LEU A 383 -15.50 -5.54 -8.44
CA LEU A 383 -16.02 -6.86 -8.07
C LEU A 383 -17.36 -6.73 -7.34
N ILE A 384 -17.38 -6.00 -6.23
CA ILE A 384 -18.54 -5.90 -5.36
C ILE A 384 -19.60 -5.00 -5.99
N GLY A 385 -19.23 -3.78 -6.39
CA GLY A 385 -20.15 -2.82 -7.00
C GLY A 385 -20.60 -3.21 -8.40
N GLU A 386 -19.68 -3.29 -9.37
CA GLU A 386 -20.08 -3.52 -10.76
C GLU A 386 -20.52 -4.97 -11.04
N GLN A 387 -19.72 -5.97 -10.63
CA GLN A 387 -19.97 -7.36 -11.02
C GLN A 387 -21.06 -8.05 -10.20
N LEU A 388 -21.10 -7.85 -8.88
CA LEU A 388 -22.09 -8.50 -8.02
C LEU A 388 -23.35 -7.66 -7.88
N GLU A 389 -23.24 -6.41 -7.42
CA GLU A 389 -24.40 -5.56 -7.17
C GLU A 389 -25.10 -5.14 -8.48
N GLU A 390 -24.42 -4.43 -9.38
CA GLU A 390 -25.07 -3.88 -10.58
C GLU A 390 -25.48 -4.93 -11.62
N LYS A 391 -24.60 -5.90 -11.90
CA LYS A 391 -24.83 -6.90 -12.97
C LYS A 391 -25.64 -8.10 -12.53
N ARG A 392 -25.54 -8.50 -11.26
CA ARG A 392 -26.15 -9.73 -10.74
C ARG A 392 -27.23 -9.50 -9.68
N ASP A 393 -27.46 -8.25 -9.28
CA ASP A 393 -28.50 -7.87 -8.30
C ASP A 393 -28.28 -8.56 -6.95
N ILE A 394 -27.01 -8.73 -6.56
CA ILE A 394 -26.59 -9.30 -5.27
C ILE A 394 -26.05 -8.15 -4.42
N ALA A 395 -26.79 -7.77 -3.38
CA ALA A 395 -26.33 -6.69 -2.51
C ALA A 395 -25.16 -7.16 -1.63
N PRO A 396 -24.17 -6.29 -1.31
CA PRO A 396 -23.03 -6.66 -0.47
C PRO A 396 -23.45 -7.24 0.89
N ASP A 397 -24.52 -6.67 1.49
CA ASP A 397 -25.08 -7.12 2.77
C ASP A 397 -25.68 -8.53 2.73
N GLU A 398 -26.00 -9.07 1.55
CA GLU A 398 -26.56 -10.42 1.40
C GLU A 398 -25.47 -11.49 1.36
N ILE A 399 -24.21 -11.10 1.10
CA ILE A 399 -23.09 -12.02 0.95
C ILE A 399 -22.59 -12.42 2.34
N GLY A 400 -22.67 -13.71 2.65
CA GLY A 400 -22.11 -14.31 3.87
C GLY A 400 -20.71 -14.92 3.65
N LYS A 401 -20.45 -15.49 2.46
CA LYS A 401 -19.13 -16.04 2.10
C LYS A 401 -18.87 -15.95 0.61
N MET A 402 -17.63 -15.70 0.22
CA MET A 402 -17.15 -15.87 -1.15
C MET A 402 -16.06 -16.94 -1.21
N ASP A 403 -16.02 -17.68 -2.31
CA ASP A 403 -14.99 -18.67 -2.55
C ASP A 403 -14.65 -18.80 -4.05
N VAL A 404 -13.41 -19.17 -4.35
CA VAL A 404 -12.93 -19.39 -5.71
C VAL A 404 -12.31 -20.78 -5.81
N LEU A 405 -13.14 -21.77 -6.14
CA LEU A 405 -12.73 -23.17 -6.27
C LEU A 405 -13.00 -23.68 -7.68
N HIS A 406 -12.12 -24.56 -8.17
CA HIS A 406 -12.25 -25.23 -9.47
C HIS A 406 -12.50 -24.28 -10.66
N GLY A 407 -11.98 -23.06 -10.60
CA GLY A 407 -12.16 -22.04 -11.64
C GLY A 407 -13.51 -21.34 -11.62
N LYS A 408 -14.28 -21.48 -10.54
CA LYS A 408 -15.58 -20.84 -10.36
C LYS A 408 -15.57 -19.90 -9.17
N MET A 409 -16.20 -18.74 -9.35
CA MET A 409 -16.56 -17.85 -8.27
C MET A 409 -17.90 -18.30 -7.68
N MET A 410 -17.90 -18.54 -6.38
CA MET A 410 -19.05 -18.97 -5.60
C MET A 410 -19.36 -17.93 -4.54
N VAL A 411 -20.62 -17.58 -4.42
CA VAL A 411 -21.11 -16.63 -3.41
C VAL A 411 -22.22 -17.32 -2.64
N TYR A 412 -22.14 -17.25 -1.32
CA TYR A 412 -23.10 -17.83 -0.39
C TYR A 412 -23.72 -16.72 0.45
N ASP A 413 -24.99 -16.86 0.80
CA ASP A 413 -25.64 -15.97 1.74
C ASP A 413 -25.28 -16.31 3.20
N HIS A 414 -25.82 -15.52 4.14
CA HIS A 414 -25.62 -15.72 5.59
C HIS A 414 -26.21 -17.02 6.14
N ASP A 415 -27.13 -17.65 5.41
CA ASP A 415 -27.71 -18.96 5.77
C ASP A 415 -26.88 -20.12 5.16
N GLY A 416 -25.82 -19.81 4.40
CA GLY A 416 -24.95 -20.76 3.71
C GLY A 416 -25.57 -21.32 2.41
N GLU A 417 -26.64 -20.72 1.90
CA GLU A 417 -27.20 -21.07 0.59
C GLU A 417 -26.38 -20.42 -0.52
N MET A 418 -26.02 -21.21 -1.53
CA MET A 418 -25.27 -20.71 -2.68
C MET A 418 -26.17 -19.85 -3.56
N ILE A 419 -25.85 -18.55 -3.64
CA ILE A 419 -26.58 -17.57 -4.45
C ILE A 419 -25.95 -17.34 -5.83
N LEU A 420 -24.66 -17.66 -5.99
CA LEU A 420 -23.95 -17.56 -7.26
C LEU A 420 -22.95 -18.70 -7.44
N GLU A 421 -22.88 -19.25 -8.65
CA GLU A 421 -21.82 -20.16 -9.11
C GLU A 421 -21.57 -19.90 -10.60
N GLU A 422 -20.46 -19.24 -10.92
CA GLU A 422 -20.10 -18.89 -12.29
C GLU A 422 -18.60 -19.07 -12.55
N ASP A 423 -18.22 -19.27 -13.82
CA ASP A 423 -16.80 -19.31 -14.19
C ASP A 423 -16.12 -17.98 -13.83
N VAL A 424 -14.93 -18.06 -13.21
CA VAL A 424 -14.16 -16.89 -12.75
C VAL A 424 -13.81 -15.93 -13.90
N GLU A 425 -13.78 -16.45 -15.13
CA GLU A 425 -13.54 -15.65 -16.35
C GLU A 425 -14.58 -14.55 -16.57
N ASN A 426 -15.82 -14.75 -16.09
CA ASN A 426 -16.87 -13.73 -16.16
C ASN A 426 -16.55 -12.49 -15.30
N PHE A 427 -15.56 -12.59 -14.40
CA PHE A 427 -15.10 -11.54 -13.51
C PHE A 427 -13.75 -10.96 -13.93
N HIS A 428 -13.21 -11.35 -15.09
CA HIS A 428 -11.90 -10.89 -15.55
C HIS A 428 -11.77 -9.37 -15.60
N ASP A 429 -12.84 -8.65 -15.93
CA ASP A 429 -12.85 -7.18 -15.96
C ASP A 429 -12.67 -6.55 -14.57
N ALA A 430 -13.03 -7.25 -13.50
CA ALA A 430 -12.82 -6.79 -12.13
C ALA A 430 -11.44 -7.17 -11.55
N ALA A 431 -10.74 -8.12 -12.18
CA ALA A 431 -9.40 -8.50 -11.74
C ALA A 431 -8.39 -7.37 -11.99
N LEU A 432 -7.46 -7.18 -11.04
CA LEU A 432 -6.35 -6.25 -11.21
C LEU A 432 -5.48 -6.69 -12.38
N LYS A 433 -5.37 -5.87 -13.42
CA LYS A 433 -4.69 -6.27 -14.67
C LYS A 433 -3.20 -6.51 -14.47
N GLY A 434 -2.59 -5.82 -13.51
CA GLY A 434 -1.21 -6.10 -13.11
C GLY A 434 -0.99 -7.54 -12.63
N CYS A 435 -2.01 -8.24 -12.11
CA CYS A 435 -1.86 -9.65 -11.72
C CYS A 435 -1.51 -10.57 -12.90
N ASP A 436 -1.88 -10.21 -14.13
CA ASP A 436 -1.59 -11.01 -15.34
C ASP A 436 -0.08 -11.11 -15.63
N GLU A 437 0.72 -10.21 -15.07
CA GLU A 437 2.18 -10.20 -15.15
C GLU A 437 2.84 -10.90 -13.95
N CYS A 438 2.07 -11.45 -12.99
CA CYS A 438 2.59 -12.18 -11.83
C CYS A 438 2.96 -13.60 -12.20
N ALA A 439 4.17 -14.03 -11.82
CA ALA A 439 4.64 -15.40 -12.05
C ALA A 439 4.84 -16.18 -10.75
N ASP A 440 4.34 -15.65 -9.62
CA ASP A 440 4.41 -16.25 -8.30
C ASP A 440 3.01 -16.56 -7.76
N PHE A 441 2.66 -17.85 -7.75
CA PHE A 441 1.41 -18.35 -7.18
C PHE A 441 1.59 -18.75 -5.72
N THR A 442 2.79 -19.22 -5.36
CA THR A 442 3.05 -19.88 -4.07
C THR A 442 3.78 -18.98 -3.08
N GLY A 443 4.11 -17.74 -3.41
CA GLY A 443 4.89 -16.86 -2.56
C GLY A 443 6.30 -17.40 -2.33
N PHE A 444 7.16 -17.41 -3.34
CA PHE A 444 8.54 -17.91 -3.24
C PHE A 444 9.35 -17.22 -2.14
N CYS A 445 9.03 -15.96 -1.84
CA CYS A 445 9.73 -15.11 -0.90
C CYS A 445 9.26 -15.20 0.57
N SER A 446 8.23 -16.00 0.88
CA SER A 446 7.70 -16.13 2.24
C SER A 446 8.48 -17.10 3.12
N ASP A 447 8.25 -17.04 4.43
CA ASP A 447 8.70 -18.07 5.37
C ASP A 447 7.79 -19.30 5.33
N VAL A 448 6.48 -19.02 5.31
CA VAL A 448 5.41 -20.00 5.21
C VAL A 448 4.49 -19.62 4.05
N THR A 449 4.07 -20.59 3.25
CA THR A 449 2.97 -20.42 2.29
C THR A 449 1.77 -21.21 2.78
N VAL A 450 0.58 -20.62 2.72
CA VAL A 450 -0.67 -21.30 3.03
C VAL A 450 -1.68 -21.12 1.89
N GLY A 451 -2.43 -22.16 1.56
CA GLY A 451 -3.55 -22.07 0.62
C GLY A 451 -4.36 -23.36 0.55
N SER A 452 -5.48 -23.36 -0.16
CA SER A 452 -6.38 -24.53 -0.26
C SER A 452 -5.89 -25.61 -1.24
N VAL A 453 -5.18 -25.22 -2.30
CA VAL A 453 -4.86 -26.12 -3.42
C VAL A 453 -3.88 -27.21 -2.99
N GLY A 454 -4.21 -28.46 -3.28
CA GLY A 454 -3.37 -29.62 -3.00
C GLY A 454 -3.73 -30.35 -1.69
N SER A 455 -4.65 -29.80 -0.93
CA SER A 455 -5.24 -30.40 0.27
C SER A 455 -6.71 -30.77 0.04
N SER A 456 -7.23 -31.66 0.89
CA SER A 456 -8.65 -31.96 0.98
C SER A 456 -9.42 -30.83 1.66
N ASP A 457 -10.73 -30.79 1.44
CA ASP A 457 -11.65 -29.85 2.12
C ASP A 457 -11.38 -29.85 3.64
N GLU A 458 -11.47 -28.67 4.27
CA GLU A 458 -11.14 -28.42 5.69
C GLU A 458 -9.64 -28.42 6.05
N TYR A 459 -8.73 -28.76 5.13
CA TYR A 459 -7.27 -28.64 5.32
C TYR A 459 -6.68 -27.56 4.42
N SER A 460 -5.62 -26.93 4.89
CA SER A 460 -4.78 -26.03 4.09
C SER A 460 -3.46 -26.69 3.73
N SER A 461 -3.01 -26.49 2.50
CA SER A 461 -1.65 -26.77 2.05
C SER A 461 -0.70 -25.78 2.69
N VAL A 462 0.36 -26.28 3.32
CA VAL A 462 1.40 -25.49 3.99
C VAL A 462 2.75 -25.82 3.37
N ILE A 463 3.51 -24.80 2.96
CA ILE A 463 4.86 -24.93 2.42
C ILE A 463 5.81 -24.14 3.28
N LEU A 464 6.81 -24.79 3.87
CA LEU A 464 7.84 -24.14 4.69
C LEU A 464 9.08 -23.89 3.85
N ARG A 465 9.60 -22.66 3.84
CA ARG A 465 10.70 -22.24 2.94
C ARG A 465 11.96 -21.81 3.69
N THR A 466 11.82 -21.28 4.89
CA THR A 466 12.91 -20.72 5.69
C THR A 466 13.01 -21.39 7.05
N GLU A 467 14.12 -21.18 7.75
CA GLU A 467 14.28 -21.65 9.14
C GLU A 467 13.26 -20.97 10.06
N GLN A 468 12.93 -19.71 9.81
CA GLN A 468 11.86 -18.97 10.49
C GLN A 468 10.50 -19.64 10.30
N GLY A 469 10.17 -20.04 9.06
CA GLY A 469 8.93 -20.75 8.79
C GLY A 469 8.87 -22.12 9.47
N VAL A 470 10.00 -22.82 9.56
CA VAL A 470 10.11 -24.07 10.34
C VAL A 470 9.92 -23.82 11.84
N ASN A 471 10.50 -22.75 12.39
CA ASN A 471 10.30 -22.39 13.80
C ASN A 471 8.82 -22.12 14.11
N ALA A 472 8.17 -21.28 13.30
CA ALA A 472 6.74 -20.99 13.42
C ALA A 472 5.88 -22.27 13.35
N TRP A 473 6.23 -23.18 12.44
CA TRP A 473 5.58 -24.48 12.34
C TRP A 473 5.80 -25.35 13.59
N GLU A 474 7.04 -25.53 14.06
CA GLU A 474 7.36 -26.41 15.20
C GLU A 474 6.67 -25.96 16.50
N LEU A 475 6.52 -24.65 16.70
CA LEU A 475 5.76 -24.09 17.83
C LEU A 475 4.27 -24.41 17.74
N THR A 476 3.72 -24.38 16.53
CA THR A 476 2.28 -24.54 16.26
C THR A 476 1.86 -26.01 16.08
N GLU A 477 2.77 -26.86 15.61
CA GLU A 477 2.56 -28.28 15.29
C GLU A 477 1.76 -29.05 16.37
N PRO A 478 1.98 -28.86 17.68
CA PRO A 478 1.22 -29.57 18.72
C PRO A 478 -0.29 -29.28 18.74
N LYS A 479 -0.72 -28.18 18.10
CA LYS A 479 -2.12 -27.73 18.00
C LYS A 479 -2.74 -28.05 16.63
N LEU A 480 -1.99 -28.67 15.73
CA LEU A 480 -2.42 -28.96 14.35
C LEU A 480 -2.72 -30.44 14.17
N ASP A 481 -3.80 -30.73 13.43
CA ASP A 481 -3.98 -32.02 12.76
C ASP A 481 -3.38 -31.91 11.36
N TYR A 482 -2.33 -32.68 11.09
CA TYR A 482 -1.57 -32.56 9.84
C TYR A 482 -1.03 -33.88 9.31
N HIS A 483 -0.76 -33.91 8.01
CA HIS A 483 -0.14 -35.02 7.29
C HIS A 483 0.68 -34.50 6.11
N ASP A 484 1.38 -35.41 5.42
CA ASP A 484 2.10 -35.08 4.19
C ASP A 484 1.13 -34.53 3.13
N LEU A 485 1.54 -33.48 2.42
CA LEU A 485 0.74 -32.84 1.38
C LEU A 485 0.21 -33.86 0.35
N GLU A 486 -1.11 -33.88 0.16
CA GLU A 486 -1.82 -34.90 -0.62
C GLU A 486 -1.51 -34.84 -2.12
N ASP A 487 -1.63 -33.66 -2.73
CA ASP A 487 -1.38 -33.45 -4.16
C ASP A 487 -0.42 -32.29 -4.45
N LYS A 488 0.87 -32.59 -4.34
CA LYS A 488 1.97 -31.70 -4.77
C LYS A 488 1.89 -31.34 -6.25
N SER A 489 1.32 -32.21 -7.08
CA SER A 489 1.25 -31.98 -8.53
C SER A 489 0.23 -30.90 -8.87
N ALA A 490 -0.86 -30.78 -8.12
CA ALA A 490 -1.85 -29.72 -8.28
C ALA A 490 -1.24 -28.33 -8.04
N VAL A 491 -0.48 -28.16 -6.95
CA VAL A 491 0.26 -26.92 -6.65
C VAL A 491 1.24 -26.59 -7.77
N GLY A 492 2.03 -27.57 -8.22
CA GLY A 492 2.99 -27.39 -9.32
C GLY A 492 2.33 -27.02 -10.65
N LYS A 493 1.16 -27.59 -10.97
CA LYS A 493 0.39 -27.28 -12.18
C LYS A 493 -0.12 -25.85 -12.17
N LEU A 494 -0.69 -25.37 -11.06
CA LEU A 494 -1.16 -23.98 -10.97
C LEU A 494 0.00 -22.99 -11.03
N GLN A 495 1.10 -23.26 -10.33
CA GLN A 495 2.31 -22.44 -10.42
C GLN A 495 2.87 -22.38 -11.86
N GLY A 496 2.79 -23.48 -12.61
CA GLY A 496 3.18 -23.52 -14.02
C GLY A 496 2.24 -22.76 -14.93
N TRP A 497 0.93 -22.84 -14.68
CA TRP A 497 -0.09 -22.08 -15.41
C TRP A 497 0.07 -20.57 -15.18
N ASP A 498 0.27 -20.16 -13.93
CA ASP A 498 0.49 -18.76 -13.54
C ASP A 498 1.73 -18.17 -14.24
N LYS A 499 2.86 -18.88 -14.19
CA LYS A 499 4.08 -18.54 -14.96
C LYS A 499 3.82 -18.40 -16.45
N LYS A 500 3.03 -19.29 -17.04
CA LYS A 500 2.68 -19.20 -18.46
C LYS A 500 1.89 -17.93 -18.76
N LYS A 501 0.94 -17.57 -17.89
CA LYS A 501 0.14 -16.34 -18.04
C LYS A 501 0.98 -15.08 -17.88
N ALA A 502 1.89 -15.07 -16.91
CA ALA A 502 2.87 -14.02 -16.75
C ALA A 502 3.68 -13.80 -18.03
N PHE A 503 4.20 -14.87 -18.62
CA PHE A 503 5.06 -14.78 -19.80
C PHE A 503 4.30 -14.39 -21.08
N GLU A 504 2.99 -14.65 -21.13
CA GLU A 504 2.12 -14.18 -22.20
C GLU A 504 1.83 -12.67 -22.10
N SER A 505 1.88 -12.10 -20.88
CA SER A 505 1.46 -10.71 -20.60
C SER A 505 2.63 -9.75 -20.38
N LEU A 506 3.77 -10.23 -19.86
CA LEU A 506 4.97 -9.42 -19.62
C LEU A 506 5.55 -8.92 -20.95
N GLU A 507 5.68 -7.60 -21.08
CA GLU A 507 6.30 -6.99 -22.27
C GLU A 507 7.83 -6.91 -22.16
N ARG A 508 8.36 -7.07 -20.94
CA ARG A 508 9.80 -7.14 -20.67
C ARG A 508 10.33 -8.59 -20.63
N PRO A 509 11.64 -8.79 -20.83
CA PRO A 509 12.27 -10.08 -20.54
C PRO A 509 12.09 -10.48 -19.07
N PHE A 510 11.70 -11.73 -18.86
CA PHE A 510 11.77 -12.42 -17.58
C PHE A 510 13.17 -12.99 -17.40
N ASP A 511 13.95 -12.43 -16.48
CA ASP A 511 15.36 -12.77 -16.31
C ASP A 511 15.78 -12.69 -14.83
N PRO A 512 15.80 -13.82 -14.11
CA PRO A 512 16.20 -13.84 -12.70
C PRO A 512 17.70 -13.54 -12.49
N ASP A 513 18.52 -13.59 -13.54
CA ASP A 513 19.96 -13.32 -13.46
C ASP A 513 20.32 -11.85 -13.83
N ALA A 514 19.34 -11.05 -14.31
CA ALA A 514 19.52 -9.64 -14.70
C ALA A 514 19.60 -8.69 -13.48
N PRO A 515 20.06 -7.42 -13.61
CA PRO A 515 19.97 -6.38 -12.58
C PRO A 515 18.59 -6.34 -11.88
N ARG A 516 18.56 -6.22 -10.54
CA ARG A 516 17.31 -6.26 -9.74
C ARG A 516 16.30 -5.23 -10.18
N PHE A 517 16.79 -4.05 -10.54
CA PHE A 517 15.98 -2.95 -10.97
C PHE A 517 16.04 -2.78 -12.48
N ILE A 518 14.93 -2.35 -13.04
CA ILE A 518 14.74 -1.96 -14.43
C ILE A 518 14.70 -0.44 -14.43
N ASP A 519 15.63 0.19 -15.13
CA ASP A 519 15.62 1.62 -15.32
C ASP A 519 14.33 2.03 -16.06
N TYR A 520 13.80 3.21 -15.73
CA TYR A 520 12.57 3.69 -16.35
C TYR A 520 12.66 3.75 -17.89
N THR A 521 13.84 4.10 -18.42
CA THR A 521 14.09 4.12 -19.87
C THR A 521 13.94 2.75 -20.51
N ASP A 522 14.47 1.70 -19.87
CA ASP A 522 14.34 0.32 -20.34
C ASP A 522 12.88 -0.14 -20.28
N HIS A 523 12.14 0.29 -19.25
CA HIS A 523 10.71 0.03 -19.16
C HIS A 523 9.96 0.71 -20.32
N ALA A 524 10.19 2.00 -20.55
CA ALA A 524 9.55 2.76 -21.63
C ALA A 524 9.84 2.17 -23.02
N GLU A 525 11.02 1.60 -23.23
CA GLU A 525 11.34 0.88 -24.48
C GLU A 525 10.51 -0.39 -24.68
N ASN A 526 10.26 -1.15 -23.61
CA ASN A 526 9.50 -2.40 -23.67
C ASN A 526 7.99 -2.18 -23.73
N TYR A 527 7.49 -1.27 -22.88
CA TYR A 527 6.04 -1.02 -22.67
C TYR A 527 5.49 0.17 -23.48
N GLY A 528 6.36 0.96 -24.11
CA GLY A 528 5.93 2.11 -24.93
C GLY A 528 5.40 3.31 -24.15
N THR A 529 5.75 3.45 -22.86
CA THR A 529 5.37 4.60 -22.01
C THR A 529 6.14 5.87 -22.39
N ALA A 530 5.65 7.05 -22.01
CA ALA A 530 6.36 8.28 -22.35
C ALA A 530 7.65 8.44 -21.54
N LEU A 531 8.66 9.07 -22.12
CA LEU A 531 9.87 9.46 -21.38
C LEU A 531 9.66 10.82 -20.71
N ASN A 532 10.18 10.97 -19.50
CA ASN A 532 10.12 12.18 -18.68
C ASN A 532 8.71 12.78 -18.58
N PRO A 533 7.70 12.00 -18.14
CA PRO A 533 6.34 12.49 -17.98
C PRO A 533 6.24 13.67 -17.00
N HIS A 534 7.14 13.75 -16.01
CA HIS A 534 7.25 14.89 -15.11
C HIS A 534 7.47 16.26 -15.80
N ASP A 535 8.04 16.28 -17.01
CA ASP A 535 8.27 17.50 -17.78
C ASP A 535 7.05 17.94 -18.61
N GLN A 536 6.02 17.08 -18.73
CA GLN A 536 4.89 17.31 -19.63
C GLN A 536 3.79 18.23 -19.08
N GLY A 537 4.06 18.91 -17.96
CA GLY A 537 3.22 19.97 -17.43
C GLY A 537 1.96 19.44 -16.74
N HIS A 538 2.13 19.00 -15.49
CA HIS A 538 1.05 18.71 -14.56
C HIS A 538 0.68 19.94 -13.72
#